data_AF-A0A8T5S8V5-F1
#
_entry.id   AF-A0A8T5S8V5-F1
#
_cell.length_a   1.000
_cell.length_b   1.000
_cell.length_c   1.000
_cell.angle_alpha   90.00
_cell.angle_beta   90.00
_cell.angle_gamma   90.00
#
_symmetry.space_group_name_H-M   'P 1'
#
loop_
_entity.id
_entity.type
_entity.pdbx_description
1 polymer ?
#
loop_
_entity_poly.entity_id
_entity_poly.type
_entity_poly.pdbx_seq_one_letter_code
_entity_poly.pdbx_strand_id
1 'polypeptide(L)' 'MGWTPPTKITVIIAFLLMAFGVYIIIDLVFLNVDGLLIDTDFTIGDFSLLETWMLIAVIVIFLSWFIFFLGVKLAGM' A
#
# COMPACT_ATOMS: atom_id res chain seq x y z
N MET A 1 20.00 -20.86 -8.23
CA MET A 1 19.09 -19.70 -8.24
C MET A 1 19.80 -18.57 -7.52
N GLY A 2 20.45 -17.67 -8.25
CA GLY A 2 21.09 -16.50 -7.65
C GLY A 2 20.00 -15.55 -7.18
N TRP A 3 20.03 -15.16 -5.91
CA TRP A 3 19.26 -14.02 -5.45
C TRP A 3 19.83 -12.79 -6.16
N THR A 4 19.11 -12.27 -7.14
CA THR A 4 19.45 -11.00 -7.78
C THR A 4 18.79 -9.87 -7.01
N PRO A 5 19.55 -8.83 -6.63
CA PRO A 5 18.97 -7.71 -5.91
C PRO A 5 17.94 -7.01 -6.81
N PRO A 6 16.77 -6.62 -6.26
CA PRO A 6 15.78 -5.87 -7.00
C PRO A 6 16.36 -4.51 -7.44
N THR A 7 15.87 -3.98 -8.55
CA THR A 7 16.34 -2.68 -9.05
C THR A 7 16.02 -1.56 -8.06
N LYS A 8 16.85 -0.52 -8.04
CA LYS A 8 16.67 0.65 -7.16
C LYS A 8 15.26 1.26 -7.30
N ILE A 9 14.73 1.30 -8.53
CA ILE A 9 13.40 1.84 -8.82
C ILE A 9 12.31 0.98 -8.17
N THR A 10 12.39 -0.34 -8.29
CA THR A 10 11.46 -1.27 -7.65
C THR A 10 11.43 -1.08 -6.13
N VAL A 11 12.61 -0.92 -5.51
CA VAL A 11 12.72 -0.67 -4.07
C VAL A 11 12.05 0.64 -3.68
N ILE A 12 12.30 1.72 -4.42
CA ILE A 12 11.69 3.04 -4.15
C ILE A 12 10.17 2.96 -4.27
N ILE A 13 9.64 2.35 -5.33
CA ILE A 13 8.19 2.22 -5.53
C ILE A 13 7.55 1.37 -4.44
N ALA A 14 8.14 0.22 -4.12
CA ALA A 14 7.64 -0.64 -3.05
C ALA A 14 7.66 0.08 -1.69
N PHE A 15 8.73 0.83 -1.40
CA PHE A 15 8.83 1.61 -0.18
C PHE A 15 7.76 2.71 -0.10
N LEU A 16 7.53 3.47 -1.18
CA LEU A 16 6.50 4.50 -1.22
C LEU A 16 5.09 3.92 -1.03
N LEU A 17 4.79 2.79 -1.69
CA LEU A 17 3.51 2.11 -1.50
C LEU A 17 3.35 1.58 -0.07
N MET A 18 4.40 1.01 0.51
CA MET A 18 4.36 0.54 1.90
C MET A 18 4.17 1.70 2.87
N ALA A 19 4.89 2.81 2.69
CA ALA A 19 4.73 4.02 3.51
C ALA A 19 3.31 4.60 3.39
N PHE A 20 2.74 4.61 2.18
CA PHE A 20 1.35 5.06 1.96
C PHE A 20 0.34 4.12 2.62
N GLY A 21 0.49 2.80 2.51
CA GLY A 21 -0.38 1.84 3.19
C GLY A 21 -0.33 1.97 4.71
N VAL A 22 0.87 2.15 5.27
CA VAL A 22 1.06 2.39 6.71
C VAL A 22 0.46 3.73 7.13
N TYR A 23 0.61 4.77 6.32
CA TYR A 23 -0.01 6.07 6.55
C TYR A 23 -1.54 5.94 6.69
N ILE A 24 -2.21 5.23 5.77
CA ILE A 24 -3.66 5.00 5.85
C ILE A 24 -4.04 4.29 7.15
N ILE A 25 -3.28 3.27 7.57
CA ILE A 25 -3.56 2.54 8.82
C ILE A 25 -3.39 3.44 10.04
N ILE A 26 -2.33 4.26 10.09
CA ILE A 26 -2.10 5.20 11.20
C ILE A 26 -3.25 6.22 11.26
N ASP A 27 -3.64 6.78 10.13
CA ASP A 27 -4.75 7.73 10.03
C ASP A 27 -6.06 7.12 10.58
N LEU A 28 -6.39 5.89 10.18
CA LEU A 28 -7.57 5.16 10.63
C LEU A 28 -7.53 4.80 12.12
N VAL A 29 -6.37 4.36 12.63
CA VAL A 29 -6.23 3.88 14.02
C VAL A 29 -6.21 5.04 15.02
N PHE A 30 -5.54 6.13 14.69
CA PHE A 30 -5.42 7.27 15.59
C PHE A 30 -6.61 8.24 15.50
N LEU A 31 -7.59 7.96 14.62
CA LEU A 31 -8.75 8.84 14.34
C LEU A 31 -8.32 10.30 14.21
N ASN A 32 -7.12 10.53 13.67
CA ASN A 32 -6.52 11.84 13.65
C ASN A 32 -7.12 12.56 12.44
N VAL A 33 -8.08 13.44 12.74
CA VAL A 33 -8.91 14.17 11.79
C VAL A 33 -8.07 15.26 11.10
N ASP A 34 -7.07 14.86 10.32
CA ASP A 34 -6.46 15.71 9.29
C ASP A 34 -6.86 15.16 7.90
N GLY A 35 -8.18 15.03 7.71
CA GLY A 35 -8.97 15.57 6.59
C GLY A 35 -8.67 15.17 5.14
N LEU A 36 -7.63 14.39 4.82
CA LEU A 36 -7.28 14.17 3.41
C LEU A 36 -7.88 12.89 2.80
N LEU A 37 -8.13 11.86 3.62
CA LEU A 37 -8.69 10.57 3.16
C LEU A 37 -10.11 10.33 3.67
N ILE A 38 -10.42 10.72 4.91
CA ILE A 38 -11.74 10.49 5.52
C ILE A 38 -12.80 11.48 5.01
N ASP A 39 -12.42 12.70 4.62
CA ASP A 39 -13.37 13.68 4.04
C ASP A 39 -13.77 13.36 2.59
N THR A 40 -13.08 12.43 1.94
CA THR A 40 -13.56 11.88 0.67
C THR A 40 -14.60 10.81 0.95
N ASP A 41 -15.88 11.14 0.70
CA ASP A 41 -17.03 10.22 0.70
C ASP A 41 -16.92 9.17 -0.42
N PHE A 42 -15.90 8.31 -0.29
CA PHE A 42 -15.66 7.20 -1.19
C PHE A 42 -16.05 5.90 -0.47
N THR A 43 -17.22 5.38 -0.83
CA THR A 43 -17.70 4.07 -0.41
C THR A 43 -17.74 3.14 -1.62
N ILE A 44 -17.37 1.88 -1.41
CA ILE A 44 -17.50 0.84 -2.43
C ILE A 44 -18.75 0.02 -2.09
N GLY A 45 -19.82 0.13 -2.89
CA GLY A 45 -21.05 -0.64 -2.65
C GLY A 45 -21.66 -0.35 -1.28
N ASP A 46 -21.95 -1.40 -0.51
CA ASP A 46 -22.56 -1.33 0.83
C ASP A 46 -21.53 -1.28 1.97
N PHE A 47 -20.24 -1.16 1.68
CA PHE A 47 -19.20 -1.05 2.71
C PHE A 47 -19.21 0.33 3.37
N SER A 48 -19.01 0.36 4.69
CA SER A 48 -18.77 1.61 5.40
C SER A 48 -17.46 2.26 4.93
N LEU A 49 -17.32 3.57 5.16
CA LEU A 49 -16.13 4.33 4.80
C LEU A 49 -14.87 3.74 5.44
N LEU A 50 -14.96 3.34 6.72
CA LEU A 50 -13.86 2.70 7.44
C LEU A 50 -13.47 1.36 6.79
N GLU A 51 -14.44 0.51 6.47
CA GLU A 51 -14.18 -0.78 5.81
C GLU A 51 -13.54 -0.62 4.43
N THR A 52 -14.01 0.38 3.67
CA THR A 52 -13.47 0.71 2.34
C THR A 52 -12.00 1.12 2.44
N TRP A 53 -11.66 2.04 3.35
CA TRP A 53 -10.28 2.49 3.53
C TRP A 53 -9.37 1.42 4.12
N MET A 54 -9.88 0.57 5.03
CA MET A 54 -9.16 -0.61 5.52
C MET A 54 -8.82 -1.58 4.38
N LEU A 55 -9.78 -1.84 3.49
CA LEU A 55 -9.57 -2.70 2.33
C LEU A 55 -8.51 -2.12 1.38
N ILE A 56 -8.57 -0.80 1.11
CA ILE A 56 -7.56 -0.10 0.30
C ILE A 56 -6.18 -0.22 0.94
N ALA A 57 -6.05 0.02 2.25
CA ALA A 57 -4.79 -0.07 2.97
C ALA A 57 -4.15 -1.47 2.83
N VAL A 58 -4.96 -2.52 2.99
CA VAL A 58 -4.52 -3.91 2.81
C VAL A 58 -4.06 -4.15 1.38
N ILE A 59 -4.83 -3.73 0.37
CA ILE A 59 -4.46 -3.89 -1.05
C ILE A 59 -3.13 -3.20 -1.35
N VAL A 60 -2.93 -1.97 -0.85
CA VAL A 60 -1.70 -1.20 -1.07
C VAL A 60 -0.48 -1.90 -0.44
N ILE A 61 -0.62 -2.46 0.76
CA ILE A 61 0.45 -3.22 1.42
C ILE A 61 0.76 -4.51 0.65
N PHE A 62 -0.26 -5.23 0.18
CA PHE A 62 -0.04 -6.41 -0.66
C PHE A 62 0.63 -6.05 -1.99
N LEU A 63 0.25 -4.93 -2.60
CA LEU A 63 0.83 -4.45 -3.85
C LEU A 63 2.31 -4.09 -3.69
N SER A 64 2.68 -3.47 -2.56
CA SER A 64 4.09 -3.15 -2.27
C SER A 64 4.95 -4.41 -2.19
N TRP A 65 4.47 -5.44 -1.50
CA TRP A 65 5.11 -6.75 -1.41
C TRP A 65 5.18 -7.45 -2.76
N PHE A 66 4.10 -7.40 -3.53
CA PHE A 66 4.03 -8.01 -4.85
C PHE A 66 5.04 -7.37 -5.83
N ILE A 67 5.14 -6.04 -5.84
CA ILE A 67 6.13 -5.32 -6.66
C ILE A 67 7.55 -5.65 -6.23
N PHE A 68 7.81 -5.75 -4.93
CA PHE A 68 9.12 -6.16 -4.43
C PHE A 68 9.47 -7.59 -4.88
N PHE A 69 8.53 -8.53 -4.77
CA PHE A 69 8.69 -9.90 -5.25
C PHE A 69 8.95 -9.97 -6.75
N LEU A 70 8.18 -9.22 -7.56
CA LEU A 70 8.41 -9.11 -9.00
C LEU A 70 9.79 -8.54 -9.32
N GLY A 71 10.22 -7.51 -8.60
CA GLY A 71 11.56 -6.93 -8.77
C GLY A 71 12.68 -7.93 -8.55
N VAL A 72 12.54 -8.83 -7.58
CA VAL A 72 13.50 -9.91 -7.31
C VAL A 72 13.44 -10.98 -8.41
N LYS A 73 12.24 -11.38 -8.85
CA LYS A 73 12.06 -12.46 -9.84
C LYS A 73 12.46 -12.05 -11.25
N LEU A 74 12.09 -10.84 -11.68
CA LEU A 74 12.34 -10.34 -13.02
C LEU A 74 13.79 -9.89 -13.24
N ALA A 75 14.49 -9.44 -12.19
CA ALA A 75 15.92 -9.12 -12.29
C ALA A 75 16.82 -10.37 -12.45
N GLY A 76 16.27 -11.57 -12.25
CA GLY A 76 16.97 -12.85 -12.43
C GLY A 76 16.72 -13.54 -13.76
N MET A 77 15.94 -12.92 -14.67
CA MET A 77 15.80 -13.30 -16.08
C MET A 77 16.75 -12.47 -16.95
#